data_AF-A0A2G0E718-F1
#
_entry.id   AF-A0A2G0E718-F1
#
_cell.length_a   1.000
_cell.length_b   1.000
_cell.length_c   1.000
_cell.angle_alpha   90.00
_cell.angle_beta   90.00
_cell.angle_gamma   90.00
#
_symmetry.space_group_name_H-M   'P 1'
#
loop_
_entity.id
_entity.type
_entity.pdbx_description
1 polymer ?
#
loop_
_entity_poly.entity_id
_entity_poly.type
_entity_poly.pdbx_seq_one_letter_code
_entity_poly.pdbx_strand_id
1 'polypeptide(L)'
;RFGLGLKMASFSQCRKLTVVSIKESEFAGAIWDLDVIKEKNAWIVQVLDDEEIKSTINFSELALLNSGTIVIWEKFDKLEQSANFCSNFEEVLEKTENHLSLVFHRFLQEDQLRIFFNQRSIDFVDPFFVNNKATQPKSSDVIFETTRNARVDVKPYIVPYQKRLTQKERHILKKYEHNKLDPGLYIYRNRRLIAWGKWFRLVRTNELANLAKIQIDIPNTIDDLWEIDVKKSQLNIPTSLR
;
A
#
# COMPACT_ATOMS: atom_id res chain seq x y z
N ARG A 1 -2.50 11.39 10.56
CA ARG A 1 -1.87 12.69 10.86
C ARG A 1 -2.75 13.88 10.48
N PHE A 2 -3.31 13.94 9.26
CA PHE A 2 -4.07 15.14 8.82
C PHE A 2 -5.58 14.93 8.56
N GLY A 3 -6.14 13.73 8.76
CA GLY A 3 -7.59 13.47 8.59
C GLY A 3 -8.13 13.54 7.15
N LEU A 4 -7.28 13.87 6.17
CA LEU A 4 -7.63 14.03 4.76
C LEU A 4 -7.43 12.77 3.91
N GLY A 5 -6.71 11.77 4.43
CA GLY A 5 -6.23 10.62 3.65
C GLY A 5 -7.34 9.87 2.92
N LEU A 6 -8.43 9.55 3.61
CA LEU A 6 -9.59 8.88 2.99
C LEU A 6 -10.18 9.72 1.87
N LYS A 7 -10.48 11.00 2.14
CA LYS A 7 -11.15 11.91 1.19
C LYS A 7 -10.30 12.10 -0.06
N MET A 8 -9.02 12.43 0.11
CA MET A 8 -8.11 12.64 -1.02
C MET A 8 -7.90 11.37 -1.85
N ALA A 9 -7.76 10.21 -1.19
CA ALA A 9 -7.65 8.93 -1.90
C ALA A 9 -8.93 8.64 -2.71
N SER A 10 -10.10 8.82 -2.10
CA SER A 10 -11.39 8.60 -2.77
C SER A 10 -11.61 9.55 -3.94
N PHE A 11 -11.49 10.86 -3.74
CA PHE A 11 -11.69 11.85 -4.81
C PHE A 11 -10.60 11.82 -5.89
N SER A 12 -9.50 11.12 -5.65
CA SER A 12 -8.54 10.82 -6.71
C SER A 12 -9.04 9.73 -7.67
N GLN A 13 -10.08 8.98 -7.33
CA GLN A 13 -10.59 7.84 -8.12
C GLN A 13 -12.07 7.98 -8.50
N CYS A 14 -12.87 8.68 -7.70
CA CYS A 14 -14.32 8.75 -7.87
C CYS A 14 -14.89 10.13 -7.50
N ARG A 15 -16.11 10.44 -7.94
CA ARG A 15 -16.80 11.70 -7.59
C ARG A 15 -17.79 11.57 -6.43
N LYS A 16 -18.17 10.36 -6.05
CA LYS A 16 -19.07 10.12 -4.91
C LYS A 16 -18.46 9.09 -3.96
N LEU A 17 -18.38 9.47 -2.69
CA LEU A 17 -17.87 8.68 -1.57
C LEU A 17 -18.98 8.53 -0.54
N THR A 18 -19.40 7.29 -0.28
CA THR A 18 -20.31 6.94 0.80
C THR A 18 -19.55 6.17 1.88
N VAL A 19 -19.70 6.56 3.14
CA VAL A 19 -19.10 5.87 4.29
C VAL A 19 -20.21 5.54 5.27
N VAL A 20 -20.34 4.26 5.60
CA VAL A 20 -21.26 3.77 6.63
C VAL A 20 -20.45 3.00 7.66
N SER A 21 -20.61 3.30 8.93
CA SER A 21 -19.89 2.64 10.01
C SER A 21 -20.85 2.17 11.10
N ILE A 22 -20.56 1.02 11.70
CA ILE A 22 -21.27 0.48 12.87
C ILE A 22 -20.29 0.27 14.02
N LYS A 23 -20.75 0.50 15.25
CA LYS A 23 -20.06 0.12 16.48
C LYS A 23 -21.08 -0.07 17.59
N GLU A 24 -21.06 -1.22 18.27
CA GLU A 24 -21.88 -1.49 19.46
C GLU A 24 -23.37 -1.16 19.23
N SER A 25 -23.90 -1.57 18.07
CA SER A 25 -25.27 -1.37 17.59
C SER A 25 -25.65 0.06 17.14
N GLU A 26 -24.77 1.05 17.31
CA GLU A 26 -24.95 2.37 16.70
C GLU A 26 -24.35 2.39 15.29
N PHE A 27 -25.05 3.00 14.34
CA PHE A 27 -24.53 3.20 12.99
C PHE A 27 -24.68 4.66 12.55
N ALA A 28 -23.76 5.09 11.69
CA ALA A 28 -23.78 6.42 11.09
C ALA A 28 -23.34 6.32 9.63
N GLY A 29 -23.94 7.15 8.79
CA GLY A 29 -23.67 7.22 7.36
C GLY A 29 -23.44 8.64 6.90
N ALA A 30 -22.49 8.83 6.00
CA ALA A 30 -22.28 10.11 5.36
C ALA A 30 -21.86 9.94 3.89
N ILE A 31 -22.33 10.87 3.05
CA ILE A 31 -21.99 10.95 1.63
C ILE A 31 -21.29 12.28 1.35
N TRP A 32 -20.19 12.19 0.63
CA TRP A 32 -19.64 13.30 -0.14
C TRP A 32 -19.85 13.06 -1.63
N ASP A 33 -20.62 13.94 -2.27
CA ASP A 33 -20.81 13.94 -3.72
C ASP A 33 -20.27 15.26 -4.30
N LEU A 34 -19.21 15.16 -5.11
CA LEU A 34 -18.56 16.32 -5.72
C LEU A 34 -19.47 17.05 -6.72
N ASP A 35 -20.44 16.35 -7.33
CA ASP A 35 -21.39 16.96 -8.25
C ASP A 35 -22.35 17.88 -7.47
N VAL A 36 -22.81 17.45 -6.28
CA VAL A 36 -23.64 18.26 -5.38
C VAL A 36 -22.87 19.46 -4.83
N ILE A 37 -21.61 19.24 -4.42
CA ILE A 37 -20.73 20.31 -3.93
C ILE A 37 -20.53 21.39 -5.00
N LYS A 38 -20.35 20.97 -6.25
CA LYS A 38 -20.21 21.87 -7.40
C LYS A 38 -21.50 22.64 -7.68
N GLU A 39 -22.65 21.95 -7.69
CA GLU A 39 -23.96 22.58 -7.92
C GLU A 39 -24.30 23.62 -6.85
N LYS A 40 -24.07 23.29 -5.58
CA LYS A 40 -24.36 24.18 -4.44
C LYS A 40 -23.26 25.21 -4.18
N ASN A 41 -22.11 25.10 -4.88
CA ASN A 41 -20.92 25.90 -4.67
C ASN A 41 -20.49 25.98 -3.19
N ALA A 42 -20.60 24.86 -2.47
CA ALA A 42 -20.33 24.77 -1.04
C ALA A 42 -19.85 23.37 -0.66
N TRP A 43 -18.89 23.28 0.27
CA TRP A 43 -18.40 22.01 0.79
C TRP A 43 -19.42 21.39 1.74
N ILE A 44 -20.26 20.51 1.21
CA ILE A 44 -21.39 19.89 1.91
C ILE A 44 -21.10 18.40 2.13
N VAL A 45 -21.45 17.91 3.33
CA VAL A 45 -21.57 16.49 3.64
C VAL A 45 -23.04 16.18 3.90
N GLN A 46 -23.55 15.14 3.26
CA GLN A 46 -24.91 14.66 3.48
C GLN A 46 -24.83 13.59 4.56
N VAL A 47 -25.44 13.85 5.72
CA VAL A 47 -25.58 12.84 6.78
C VAL A 47 -26.81 12.01 6.44
N LEU A 48 -26.63 10.69 6.38
CA LEU A 48 -27.69 9.77 6.01
C LEU A 48 -28.58 9.48 7.19
N ASP A 49 -29.87 9.32 6.93
CA ASP A 49 -30.81 8.79 7.92
C ASP A 49 -30.77 7.25 8.01
N ASP A 50 -31.52 6.69 8.96
CA ASP A 50 -31.52 5.25 9.21
C ASP A 50 -31.96 4.40 8.03
N GLU A 51 -32.93 4.89 7.24
CA GLU A 51 -33.45 4.14 6.09
C GLU A 51 -32.47 4.20 4.92
N GLU A 52 -31.87 5.37 4.68
CA GLU A 52 -30.80 5.55 3.70
C GLU A 52 -29.59 4.66 4.03
N ILE A 53 -29.20 4.60 5.30
CA ILE A 53 -28.10 3.72 5.76
C ILE A 53 -28.43 2.25 5.52
N LYS A 54 -29.61 1.79 5.92
CA LYS A 54 -30.03 0.39 5.73
C LYS A 54 -30.15 0.00 4.26
N SER A 55 -30.48 0.95 3.39
CA SER A 55 -30.57 0.75 1.93
C SER A 55 -29.20 0.66 1.24
N THR A 56 -28.11 0.99 1.95
CA THR A 56 -26.76 1.00 1.38
C THR A 56 -26.28 -0.41 1.04
N ILE A 57 -25.53 -0.54 -0.06
CA ILE A 57 -24.99 -1.83 -0.50
C ILE A 57 -24.20 -2.53 0.62
N ASN A 58 -24.46 -3.82 0.79
CA ASN A 58 -23.86 -4.70 1.80
C ASN A 58 -24.11 -4.28 3.27
N PHE A 59 -25.11 -3.43 3.55
CA PHE A 59 -25.42 -3.06 4.93
C PHE A 59 -25.80 -4.28 5.78
N SER A 60 -26.54 -5.24 5.21
CA SER A 60 -26.91 -6.48 5.89
C SER A 60 -25.71 -7.22 6.47
N GLU A 61 -24.63 -7.34 5.71
CA GLU A 61 -23.39 -8.01 6.09
C GLU A 61 -22.64 -7.21 7.15
N LEU A 62 -22.63 -5.88 7.04
CA LEU A 62 -22.06 -5.00 8.06
C LEU A 62 -22.83 -5.08 9.38
N ALA A 63 -24.15 -5.16 9.34
CA ALA A 63 -25.02 -5.22 10.51
C ALA A 63 -24.85 -6.52 11.33
N LEU A 64 -24.28 -7.56 10.72
CA LEU A 64 -23.88 -8.79 11.44
C LEU A 64 -22.62 -8.61 12.30
N LEU A 65 -21.88 -7.51 12.13
CA LEU A 65 -20.65 -7.23 12.85
C LEU A 65 -20.91 -6.31 14.05
N ASN A 66 -20.19 -6.56 15.15
CA ASN A 66 -20.20 -5.66 16.32
C ASN A 66 -19.53 -4.31 16.03
N SER A 67 -18.60 -4.28 15.08
CA SER A 67 -17.96 -3.06 14.59
C SER A 67 -17.41 -3.26 13.19
N GLY A 68 -17.56 -2.24 12.35
CA GLY A 68 -17.07 -2.27 10.98
C GLY A 68 -17.36 -0.97 10.24
N THR A 69 -16.80 -0.84 9.04
CA THR A 69 -17.02 0.31 8.16
C THR A 69 -17.07 -0.15 6.72
N ILE A 70 -18.10 0.27 5.99
CA ILE A 70 -18.17 0.17 4.53
C ILE A 70 -17.76 1.52 3.94
N VAL A 71 -16.91 1.45 2.91
CA VAL A 71 -16.52 2.60 2.09
C VAL A 71 -16.88 2.28 0.65
N ILE A 72 -17.71 3.12 0.04
CA ILE A 72 -18.25 2.91 -1.31
C ILE A 72 -17.81 4.07 -2.19
N TRP A 73 -17.25 3.72 -3.34
CA TRP A 73 -16.86 4.65 -4.38
C TRP A 73 -17.80 4.49 -5.57
N GLU A 74 -18.35 5.60 -6.02
CA GLU A 74 -19.29 5.68 -7.15
C GLU A 74 -18.87 6.83 -8.09
N LYS A 75 -19.32 6.78 -9.35
CA LYS A 75 -18.98 7.76 -10.40
C LYS A 75 -17.46 7.84 -10.64
N PHE A 76 -16.91 6.79 -11.24
CA PHE A 76 -15.46 6.64 -11.45
C PHE A 76 -15.02 7.41 -12.71
N ASP A 77 -14.94 8.72 -12.59
CA ASP A 77 -14.69 9.64 -13.69
C ASP A 77 -13.38 9.40 -14.47
N LYS A 78 -12.34 8.88 -13.82
CA LYS A 78 -11.06 8.53 -14.48
C LYS A 78 -11.08 7.18 -15.20
N LEU A 79 -11.78 6.20 -14.65
CA LEU A 79 -11.89 4.87 -15.26
C LEU A 79 -12.86 4.91 -16.46
N GLU A 80 -13.93 5.70 -16.34
CA GLU A 80 -14.97 5.90 -17.36
C GLU A 80 -14.45 6.61 -18.62
N GLN A 81 -13.33 7.35 -18.55
CA GLN A 81 -12.72 8.02 -19.72
C GLN A 81 -12.02 7.07 -20.70
N SER A 82 -11.86 5.79 -20.34
CA SER A 82 -11.20 4.81 -21.20
C SER A 82 -12.15 4.21 -22.24
N ALA A 83 -11.65 3.96 -23.46
CA ALA A 83 -12.45 3.39 -24.56
C ALA A 83 -12.97 1.97 -24.28
N ASN A 84 -12.38 1.26 -23.31
CA ASN A 84 -12.83 -0.04 -22.85
C ASN A 84 -12.73 -0.13 -21.32
N PHE A 85 -13.84 0.19 -20.64
CA PHE A 85 -13.93 0.23 -19.19
C PHE A 85 -13.57 -1.11 -18.53
N CYS A 86 -14.13 -2.23 -19.02
CA CYS A 86 -13.95 -3.54 -18.39
C CYS A 86 -12.48 -3.98 -18.36
N SER A 87 -11.77 -3.88 -19.49
CA SER A 87 -10.35 -4.28 -19.55
C SER A 87 -9.46 -3.41 -18.67
N ASN A 88 -9.73 -2.10 -18.64
CA ASN A 88 -8.98 -1.17 -17.80
C ASN A 88 -9.25 -1.42 -16.30
N PHE A 89 -10.51 -1.74 -15.96
CA PHE A 89 -10.88 -2.08 -14.59
C PHE A 89 -10.15 -3.33 -14.11
N GLU A 90 -10.17 -4.42 -14.89
CA GLU A 90 -9.46 -5.67 -14.56
C GLU A 90 -7.96 -5.44 -14.34
N GLU A 91 -7.29 -4.67 -15.21
CA GLU A 91 -5.88 -4.35 -15.06
C GLU A 91 -5.60 -3.56 -13.77
N VAL A 92 -6.47 -2.61 -13.42
CA VAL A 92 -6.37 -1.84 -12.18
C VAL A 92 -6.59 -2.73 -10.96
N LEU A 93 -7.53 -3.66 -11.00
CA LEU A 93 -7.77 -4.63 -9.93
C LEU A 93 -6.53 -5.51 -9.71
N GLU A 94 -5.96 -6.07 -10.79
CA GLU A 94 -4.76 -6.92 -10.69
C GLU A 94 -3.57 -6.14 -10.12
N LYS A 95 -3.34 -4.91 -10.60
CA LYS A 95 -2.29 -4.03 -10.06
C LYS A 95 -2.52 -3.72 -8.59
N THR A 96 -3.77 -3.51 -8.18
CA THR A 96 -4.13 -3.24 -6.78
C THR A 96 -3.86 -4.44 -5.90
N GLU A 97 -4.28 -5.64 -6.30
CA GLU A 97 -4.01 -6.88 -5.57
C GLU A 97 -2.49 -7.08 -5.39
N ASN A 98 -1.73 -6.98 -6.48
CA ASN A 98 -0.26 -7.09 -6.45
C ASN A 98 0.37 -6.05 -5.53
N HIS A 99 -0.13 -4.81 -5.59
CA HIS A 99 0.35 -3.76 -4.70
C HIS A 99 0.11 -4.10 -3.23
N LEU A 100 -1.09 -4.56 -2.87
CA LEU A 100 -1.44 -4.91 -1.49
C LEU A 100 -0.63 -6.11 -0.98
N SER A 101 -0.50 -7.16 -1.81
CA SER A 101 0.30 -8.35 -1.52
C SER A 101 1.76 -8.03 -1.19
N LEU A 102 2.36 -7.05 -1.89
CA LEU A 102 3.73 -6.62 -1.66
C LEU A 102 3.83 -5.58 -0.54
N VAL A 103 2.97 -4.56 -0.51
CA VAL A 103 3.13 -3.44 0.44
C VAL A 103 2.84 -3.83 1.88
N PHE A 104 1.86 -4.71 2.06
CA PHE A 104 1.45 -5.23 3.36
C PHE A 104 1.98 -6.65 3.62
N HIS A 105 2.96 -7.11 2.84
CA HIS A 105 3.44 -8.50 2.88
C HIS A 105 3.80 -8.98 4.28
N ARG A 106 4.43 -8.13 5.10
CA ARG A 106 4.82 -8.46 6.48
C ARG A 106 3.64 -8.64 7.42
N PHE A 107 2.55 -7.90 7.21
CA PHE A 107 1.33 -8.05 8.03
C PHE A 107 0.56 -9.30 7.62
N LEU A 108 0.49 -9.55 6.30
CA LEU A 108 -0.14 -10.74 5.72
C LEU A 108 0.62 -12.01 6.14
N GLN A 109 1.95 -12.00 6.10
CA GLN A 109 2.80 -13.13 6.47
C GLN A 109 2.70 -13.49 7.96
N GLU A 110 2.49 -12.51 8.84
CA GLU A 110 2.38 -12.70 10.29
C GLU A 110 0.91 -12.85 10.76
N ASP A 111 -0.04 -12.99 9.82
CA ASP A 111 -1.49 -13.10 10.08
C ASP A 111 -2.07 -11.96 10.95
N GLN A 112 -1.42 -10.79 10.94
CA GLN A 112 -1.88 -9.58 11.63
C GLN A 112 -2.94 -8.82 10.82
N LEU A 113 -3.01 -9.08 9.52
CA LEU A 113 -3.95 -8.47 8.60
C LEU A 113 -4.36 -9.51 7.57
N ARG A 114 -5.66 -9.63 7.31
CA ARG A 114 -6.21 -10.42 6.20
C ARG A 114 -6.90 -9.49 5.23
N ILE A 115 -6.55 -9.60 3.96
CA ILE A 115 -7.15 -8.80 2.89
C ILE A 115 -7.81 -9.77 1.91
N PHE A 116 -9.06 -9.45 1.57
CA PHE A 116 -9.84 -10.21 0.61
C PHE A 116 -10.15 -9.33 -0.59
N PHE A 117 -10.03 -9.92 -1.78
CA PHE A 117 -10.35 -9.29 -3.05
C PHE A 117 -11.40 -10.16 -3.73
N ASN A 118 -12.60 -9.64 -3.96
CA ASN A 118 -13.76 -10.43 -4.41
C ASN A 118 -13.93 -11.73 -3.60
N GLN A 119 -13.89 -11.63 -2.27
CA GLN A 119 -13.96 -12.74 -1.30
C GLN A 119 -12.79 -13.73 -1.33
N ARG A 120 -11.83 -13.60 -2.25
CA ARG A 120 -10.59 -14.41 -2.25
C ARG A 120 -9.53 -13.75 -1.39
N SER A 121 -8.95 -14.50 -0.45
CA SER A 121 -7.79 -14.03 0.31
C SER A 121 -6.60 -13.79 -0.61
N ILE A 122 -5.90 -12.66 -0.44
CA ILE A 122 -4.68 -12.38 -1.18
C ILE A 122 -3.48 -13.01 -0.46
N ASP A 123 -2.53 -13.54 -1.23
CA ASP A 123 -1.26 -14.03 -0.70
C ASP A 123 -0.27 -12.88 -0.51
N PHE A 124 0.64 -13.01 0.46
CA PHE A 124 1.77 -12.09 0.60
C PHE A 124 2.84 -12.35 -0.46
N VAL A 125 3.61 -11.31 -0.79
CA VAL A 125 4.81 -11.42 -1.62
C VAL A 125 6.00 -10.89 -0.85
N ASP A 126 6.84 -11.82 -0.37
CA ASP A 126 8.12 -11.48 0.27
C ASP A 126 9.15 -11.10 -0.81
N PRO A 127 9.59 -9.83 -0.87
CA PRO A 127 10.55 -9.39 -1.88
C PRO A 127 11.96 -9.95 -1.66
N PHE A 128 12.27 -10.49 -0.48
CA PHE A 128 13.60 -11.00 -0.13
C PHE A 128 13.74 -12.51 -0.30
N PHE A 129 12.64 -13.22 -0.53
CA PHE A 129 12.60 -14.69 -0.61
C PHE A 129 13.27 -15.35 0.59
N VAL A 130 13.00 -14.90 1.82
CA VAL A 130 13.71 -15.34 3.04
C VAL A 130 13.57 -16.84 3.31
N ASN A 131 12.49 -17.46 2.82
CA ASN A 131 12.25 -18.90 2.94
C ASN A 131 12.99 -19.73 1.89
N ASN A 132 13.59 -19.10 0.88
CA ASN A 132 14.41 -19.79 -0.10
C ASN A 132 15.80 -20.10 0.50
N LYS A 133 16.22 -21.36 0.48
CA LYS A 133 17.51 -21.81 1.03
C LYS A 133 18.73 -21.16 0.37
N ALA A 134 18.59 -20.63 -0.85
CA ALA A 134 19.65 -19.94 -1.57
C ALA A 134 19.73 -18.44 -1.23
N THR A 135 18.78 -17.90 -0.47
CA THR A 135 18.83 -16.53 0.05
C THR A 135 19.87 -16.44 1.15
N GLN A 136 20.74 -15.45 1.07
CA GLN A 136 21.77 -15.22 2.09
C GLN A 136 21.42 -13.96 2.90
N PRO A 137 20.83 -14.10 4.10
CA PRO A 137 20.72 -12.98 5.02
C PRO A 137 22.13 -12.56 5.46
N LYS A 138 22.37 -11.25 5.54
CA LYS A 138 23.60 -10.69 6.13
C LYS A 138 23.29 -10.17 7.53
N SER A 139 24.35 -9.85 8.28
CA SER A 139 24.24 -9.27 9.60
C SER A 139 23.39 -8.00 9.56
N SER A 140 22.45 -7.89 10.50
CA SER A 140 21.69 -6.66 10.70
C SER A 140 22.62 -5.58 11.25
N ASP A 141 22.31 -4.34 10.92
CA ASP A 141 22.97 -3.15 11.43
C ASP A 141 21.92 -2.15 11.95
N VAL A 142 22.34 -1.22 12.78
CA VAL A 142 21.49 -0.18 13.36
C VAL A 142 22.14 1.17 13.18
N ILE A 143 21.47 2.05 12.46
CA ILE A 143 21.90 3.43 12.27
C ILE A 143 21.10 4.31 13.22
N PHE A 144 21.79 5.14 13.99
CA PHE A 144 21.16 6.12 14.86
C PHE A 144 21.19 7.50 14.20
N GLU A 145 20.01 8.04 13.90
CA GLU A 145 19.85 9.43 13.52
C GLU A 145 19.93 10.29 14.78
N THR A 146 20.97 11.12 14.88
CA THR A 146 21.31 11.87 16.09
C THR A 146 20.42 13.08 16.34
N THR A 147 19.92 13.71 15.28
CA THR A 147 19.12 14.96 15.35
C THR A 147 17.75 14.75 16.00
N ARG A 148 17.14 13.57 15.82
CA ARG A 148 15.82 13.20 16.35
C ARG A 148 15.84 11.94 17.20
N ASN A 149 17.03 11.46 17.58
CA ASN A 149 17.25 10.25 18.37
C ASN A 149 16.44 9.05 17.84
N ALA A 150 16.56 8.80 16.54
CA ALA A 150 15.77 7.79 15.85
C ALA A 150 16.62 6.59 15.47
N ARG A 151 16.11 5.40 15.78
CA ARG A 151 16.72 4.12 15.43
C ARG A 151 16.25 3.68 14.04
N VAL A 152 17.18 3.42 13.14
CA VAL A 152 16.92 2.84 11.81
C VAL A 152 17.54 1.45 11.77
N ASP A 153 16.71 0.41 11.63
CA ASP A 153 17.18 -0.96 11.52
C ASP A 153 17.43 -1.30 10.04
N VAL A 154 18.63 -1.81 9.74
CA VAL A 154 19.06 -2.15 8.39
C VAL A 154 19.37 -3.64 8.32
N LYS A 155 18.82 -4.33 7.32
CA LYS A 155 19.09 -5.76 7.11
C LYS A 155 19.31 -6.07 5.63
N PRO A 156 20.56 -6.34 5.23
CA PRO A 156 20.86 -6.73 3.86
C PRO A 156 20.57 -8.22 3.60
N TYR A 157 20.15 -8.50 2.37
CA TYR A 157 19.92 -9.84 1.82
C TYR A 157 20.58 -9.95 0.45
N ILE A 158 21.17 -11.09 0.14
CA ILE A 158 21.50 -11.49 -1.23
C ILE A 158 20.43 -12.49 -1.67
N VAL A 159 19.59 -12.11 -2.63
CA VAL A 159 18.52 -12.97 -3.13
C VAL A 159 19.05 -14.05 -4.08
N PRO A 160 18.31 -15.16 -4.28
CA PRO A 160 18.75 -16.24 -5.15
C PRO A 160 18.86 -15.80 -6.61
N TYR A 161 19.81 -16.38 -7.35
CA TYR A 161 19.79 -16.36 -8.81
C TYR A 161 18.50 -16.99 -9.34
N GLN A 162 17.99 -16.52 -10.48
CA GLN A 162 16.73 -17.00 -11.08
C GLN A 162 16.67 -18.53 -11.24
N LYS A 163 17.81 -19.18 -11.54
CA LYS A 163 17.90 -20.65 -11.67
C LYS A 163 17.58 -21.40 -10.37
N ARG A 164 17.80 -20.76 -9.20
CA ARG A 164 17.54 -21.32 -7.86
C ARG A 164 16.18 -20.94 -7.29
N LEU A 165 15.38 -20.19 -8.04
CA LEU A 165 14.00 -19.91 -7.69
C LEU A 165 13.11 -21.09 -8.07
N THR A 166 12.18 -21.41 -7.19
CA THR A 166 11.07 -22.34 -7.42
C THR A 166 10.14 -21.80 -8.51
N GLN A 167 9.27 -22.65 -9.06
CA GLN A 167 8.29 -22.23 -10.07
C GLN A 167 7.36 -21.13 -9.54
N LYS A 168 6.92 -21.22 -8.27
CA LYS A 168 6.08 -20.20 -7.62
C LYS A 168 6.80 -18.85 -7.54
N GLU A 169 8.06 -18.85 -7.11
CA GLU A 169 8.85 -17.60 -7.00
C GLU A 169 9.17 -16.98 -8.36
N ARG A 170 9.43 -17.80 -9.39
CA ARG A 170 9.60 -17.29 -10.77
C ARG A 170 8.31 -16.67 -11.30
N HIS A 171 7.17 -17.29 -11.01
CA HIS A 171 5.87 -16.73 -11.37
C HIS A 171 5.62 -15.39 -10.67
N ILE A 172 5.98 -15.28 -9.39
CA ILE A 172 5.96 -13.99 -8.66
C ILE A 172 6.84 -12.96 -9.36
N LEU A 173 8.10 -13.29 -9.69
CA LEU A 173 8.96 -12.32 -10.39
C LEU A 173 8.35 -11.83 -11.72
N LYS A 174 7.75 -12.74 -12.50
CA LYS A 174 7.07 -12.38 -13.74
C LYS A 174 5.84 -11.49 -13.49
N LYS A 175 5.03 -11.82 -12.48
CA LYS A 175 3.85 -11.03 -12.08
C LYS A 175 4.21 -9.58 -11.69
N TYR A 176 5.41 -9.37 -11.16
CA TYR A 176 5.92 -8.06 -10.75
C TYR A 176 6.95 -7.46 -11.71
N GLU A 177 7.03 -7.94 -12.96
CA GLU A 177 7.99 -7.45 -13.97
C GLU A 177 7.86 -5.93 -14.20
N HIS A 178 6.63 -5.40 -14.16
CA HIS A 178 6.35 -3.96 -14.31
C HIS A 178 6.43 -3.16 -13.00
N ASN A 179 6.23 -3.82 -11.84
CA ASN A 179 6.32 -3.21 -10.49
C ASN A 179 7.66 -3.53 -9.78
N LYS A 180 8.64 -3.94 -10.59
CA LYS A 180 10.05 -4.19 -10.34
C LYS A 180 10.38 -4.54 -8.88
N LEU A 181 10.39 -5.84 -8.59
CA LEU A 181 11.06 -6.42 -7.41
C LEU A 181 12.60 -6.37 -7.58
N ASP A 182 13.10 -5.23 -8.02
CA ASP A 182 14.49 -5.02 -8.40
C ASP A 182 15.42 -5.02 -7.18
N PRO A 183 16.72 -5.25 -7.40
CA PRO A 183 17.74 -5.01 -6.40
C PRO A 183 17.73 -3.55 -5.92
N GLY A 184 18.07 -3.33 -4.65
CA GLY A 184 18.07 -2.00 -4.07
C GLY A 184 17.57 -1.92 -2.63
N LEU A 185 17.23 -0.71 -2.22
CA LEU A 185 16.69 -0.42 -0.91
C LEU A 185 15.18 -0.69 -0.90
N TYR A 186 14.71 -1.27 0.19
CA TYR A 186 13.32 -1.56 0.51
C TYR A 186 13.01 -0.91 1.85
N ILE A 187 12.31 0.22 1.80
CA ILE A 187 12.13 1.12 2.93
C ILE A 187 10.74 0.90 3.52
N TYR A 188 10.70 0.66 4.82
CA TYR A 188 9.51 0.37 5.59
C TYR A 188 9.26 1.45 6.62
N ARG A 189 8.01 1.90 6.72
CA ARG A 189 7.54 2.74 7.82
C ARG A 189 6.47 1.99 8.59
N ASN A 190 6.72 1.77 9.88
CA ASN A 190 5.91 0.89 10.73
C ASN A 190 5.57 -0.42 10.01
N ARG A 191 6.59 -1.10 9.46
CA ARG A 191 6.44 -2.39 8.76
C ARG A 191 5.67 -2.36 7.42
N ARG A 192 5.11 -1.22 7.01
CA ARG A 192 4.53 -1.03 5.66
C ARG A 192 5.63 -0.63 4.69
N LEU A 193 5.74 -1.34 3.56
CA LEU A 193 6.68 -0.98 2.50
C LEU A 193 6.22 0.31 1.81
N ILE A 194 7.05 1.35 1.83
CA ILE A 194 6.71 2.66 1.25
C ILE A 194 7.45 2.94 -0.05
N ALA A 195 8.68 2.44 -0.19
CA ALA A 195 9.50 2.55 -1.39
C ALA A 195 10.39 1.31 -1.56
N TRP A 196 10.64 0.88 -2.80
CA TRP A 196 11.46 -0.31 -3.08
C TRP A 196 12.12 -0.29 -4.46
N GLY A 197 13.03 -1.24 -4.67
CA GLY A 197 13.54 -1.61 -5.99
C GLY A 197 14.49 -0.60 -6.61
N LYS A 198 15.15 0.24 -5.79
CA LYS A 198 16.06 1.30 -6.26
C LYS A 198 17.21 1.53 -5.29
N TRP A 199 18.36 1.90 -5.81
CA TRP A 199 19.52 2.33 -5.02
C TRP A 199 19.51 3.83 -4.68
N PHE A 200 18.51 4.59 -5.15
CA PHE A 200 18.35 6.03 -4.88
C PHE A 200 19.64 6.86 -5.04
N ARG A 201 20.45 6.53 -6.07
CA ARG A 201 21.75 7.16 -6.38
C ARG A 201 22.85 6.94 -5.33
N LEU A 202 22.67 6.07 -4.34
CA LEU A 202 23.70 5.74 -3.35
C LEU A 202 24.79 4.82 -3.91
N VAL A 203 24.41 3.90 -4.80
CA VAL A 203 25.28 2.82 -5.29
C VAL A 203 25.35 2.86 -6.81
N ARG A 204 26.56 2.79 -7.36
CA ARG A 204 26.76 2.54 -8.80
C ARG A 204 26.47 1.06 -9.06
N THR A 205 25.57 0.79 -10.00
CA THR A 205 25.11 -0.56 -10.32
C THR A 205 26.27 -1.39 -10.88
N ASN A 206 26.89 -2.22 -10.05
CA ASN A 206 27.85 -3.25 -10.46
C ASN A 206 27.15 -4.62 -10.47
N GLU A 207 27.71 -5.65 -11.12
CA GLU A 207 27.05 -6.98 -11.24
C GLU A 207 26.69 -7.62 -9.89
N LEU A 208 27.48 -7.39 -8.83
CA LEU A 208 27.18 -7.87 -7.48
C LEU A 208 26.02 -7.13 -6.79
N ALA A 209 25.75 -5.88 -7.19
CA ALA A 209 24.58 -5.12 -6.72
C ALA A 209 23.27 -5.67 -7.31
N ASN A 210 23.32 -6.54 -8.33
CA ASN A 210 22.14 -7.05 -9.02
C ASN A 210 21.36 -8.14 -8.25
N LEU A 211 21.83 -8.55 -7.07
CA LEU A 211 21.10 -9.48 -6.18
C LEU A 211 20.91 -8.93 -4.77
N ALA A 212 21.49 -7.77 -4.47
CA ALA A 212 21.40 -7.20 -3.14
C ALA A 212 20.05 -6.50 -2.95
N LYS A 213 19.36 -6.84 -1.86
CA LYS A 213 18.18 -6.13 -1.38
C LYS A 213 18.40 -5.74 0.08
N ILE A 214 18.19 -4.48 0.41
CA ILE A 214 18.43 -3.95 1.74
C ILE A 214 17.10 -3.54 2.36
N GLN A 215 16.67 -4.26 3.39
CA GLN A 215 15.55 -3.86 4.23
C GLN A 215 15.99 -2.69 5.12
N ILE A 216 15.22 -1.60 5.12
CA ILE A 216 15.43 -0.45 5.99
C ILE A 216 14.11 -0.16 6.72
N ASP A 217 14.10 -0.30 8.03
CA ASP A 217 12.95 0.02 8.88
C ASP A 217 13.17 1.39 9.54
N ILE A 218 12.29 2.35 9.22
CA ILE A 218 12.31 3.70 9.77
C ILE A 218 11.11 3.92 10.72
N PRO A 219 11.32 4.64 11.85
CA PRO A 219 10.24 5.04 12.75
C PRO A 219 9.50 6.26 12.20
N ASN A 220 8.29 6.51 12.72
CA ASN A 220 7.48 7.68 12.33
C ASN A 220 8.13 9.04 12.63
N THR A 221 9.09 9.09 13.56
CA THR A 221 9.73 10.34 14.02
C THR A 221 10.63 11.00 12.99
N ILE A 222 11.08 10.23 12.00
CA ILE A 222 11.98 10.71 10.91
C ILE A 222 11.35 10.52 9.53
N ASP A 223 10.08 10.14 9.45
CA ASP A 223 9.40 9.90 8.17
C ASP A 223 9.44 11.11 7.22
N ASP A 224 9.27 12.30 7.77
CA ASP A 224 9.39 13.58 7.05
C ASP A 224 10.82 13.89 6.61
N LEU A 225 11.85 13.33 7.28
CA LEU A 225 13.24 13.47 6.84
C LEU A 225 13.53 12.59 5.62
N TRP A 226 12.81 11.47 5.49
CA TRP A 226 12.86 10.58 4.34
C TRP A 226 11.77 10.99 3.36
N GLU A 227 11.89 12.19 2.76
CA GLU A 227 10.97 12.68 1.74
C GLU A 227 11.01 11.75 0.53
N ILE A 228 10.11 10.77 0.51
CA ILE A 228 9.80 9.97 -0.66
C ILE A 228 8.86 10.84 -1.49
N ASP A 229 9.35 11.32 -2.63
CA ASP A 229 8.54 12.02 -3.63
C ASP A 229 7.23 11.23 -3.86
N VAL A 230 6.10 11.92 -4.07
CA VAL A 230 4.81 11.32 -4.44
C VAL A 230 4.95 10.33 -5.60
N LYS A 231 5.95 10.55 -6.49
CA LYS A 231 6.30 9.64 -7.60
C LYS A 231 7.13 8.40 -7.18
N LYS A 232 7.50 8.25 -5.90
CA LYS A 232 8.39 7.22 -5.34
C LYS A 232 9.66 7.05 -6.19
N SER A 233 10.13 8.14 -6.77
CA SER A 233 11.20 8.20 -7.76
C SER A 233 12.52 8.64 -7.13
N GLN A 234 12.42 9.49 -6.12
CA GLN A 234 13.55 10.04 -5.37
C GLN A 234 13.29 9.85 -3.88
N LEU A 235 14.39 9.58 -3.17
CA LEU A 235 14.44 9.47 -1.73
C LEU A 235 15.53 10.44 -1.28
N ASN A 236 15.15 11.48 -0.55
CA ASN A 236 16.11 12.33 0.11
C ASN A 236 16.54 11.62 1.40
N ILE A 237 17.70 10.96 1.36
CA ILE A 237 18.33 10.43 2.58
C ILE A 237 18.97 11.62 3.28
N PRO A 238 18.60 11.90 4.55
CA PRO A 238 19.19 12.97 5.33
C PRO A 238 20.71 12.86 5.34
N THR A 239 21.41 14.00 5.30
CA THR A 239 22.87 14.02 5.33
C THR A 239 23.43 13.41 6.62
N SER A 240 22.65 13.42 7.71
CA SER A 240 22.97 12.77 8.99
C SER A 240 22.95 11.23 8.93
N LEU A 241 22.40 10.64 7.86
CA LEU A 241 22.28 9.19 7.65
C LEU A 241 23.14 8.68 6.48
N ARG A 242 23.93 9.55 5.84
CA ARG A 242 24.87 9.19 4.78
C ARG A 242 26.20 8.70 5.32
#